data_AF-A0A3D3JQD6-F1
#
_entry.id   AF-A0A3D3JQD6-F1
#
_cell.length_a   1.000
_cell.length_b   1.000
_cell.length_c   1.000
_cell.angle_alpha   90.00
_cell.angle_beta   90.00
_cell.angle_gamma   90.00
#
_symmetry.space_group_name_H-M   'P 1'
#
loop_
_entity.id
_entity.type
_entity.pdbx_description
1 polymer ?
#
loop_
_entity_poly.entity_id
_entity_poly.type
_entity_poly.pdbx_seq_one_letter_code
_entity_poly.pdbx_strand_id
1 'polypeptide(L)' 'MSLSVYTLLLREVIRFYRQPNRVIGALLQPLIFWLLIGSGLNASFQVGGSSDVSYLEYFYPGVLLMILLFTSIFSTITI' A
#
# COMPACT_ATOMS: atom_id res chain seq x y z
N MET A 1 -22.87 -18.18 15.20
CA MET A 1 -21.61 -18.33 14.43
C MET A 1 -21.03 -16.98 14.02
N SER A 2 -21.79 -16.08 13.36
CA SER A 2 -21.29 -14.78 12.85
C SER A 2 -20.73 -13.82 13.93
N LEU A 3 -21.39 -13.69 15.09
CA LEU A 3 -20.93 -12.79 16.17
C LEU A 3 -19.57 -13.17 16.78
N SER A 4 -19.24 -14.47 16.84
CA SER A 4 -17.98 -14.95 17.40
C SER A 4 -16.80 -14.60 16.50
N VAL A 5 -17.00 -14.70 15.17
CA VAL A 5 -15.98 -14.31 14.18
C VAL A 5 -15.79 -12.79 14.20
N TYR A 6 -16.88 -12.02 14.28
CA TYR A 6 -16.80 -10.56 14.32
C TYR A 6 -16.05 -10.03 15.55
N THR A 7 -16.29 -10.63 16.73
CA THR A 7 -15.61 -10.23 17.96
C THR A 7 -14.13 -10.62 17.99
N LEU A 8 -13.76 -11.74 17.36
CA LEU A 8 -12.34 -12.12 17.15
C LEU A 8 -11.64 -11.11 16.23
N LEU A 9 -12.23 -10.78 15.08
CA LEU A 9 -11.68 -9.81 14.14
C LEU A 9 -11.49 -8.44 14.78
N LEU A 10 -12.47 -7.95 15.54
CA LEU A 10 -12.38 -6.67 16.23
C LEU A 10 -11.22 -6.63 17.23
N ARG A 11 -10.98 -7.73 17.97
CA ARG A 11 -9.85 -7.83 18.91
C ARG A 11 -8.50 -7.85 18.21
N GLU A 12 -8.39 -8.58 17.10
CA GLU A 12 -7.17 -8.60 16.28
C GLU A 12 -6.87 -7.21 15.72
N VAL A 13 -7.86 -6.55 15.12
CA VAL A 13 -7.70 -5.19 14.55
C VAL A 13 -7.25 -4.19 15.61
N ILE A 14 -7.86 -4.20 16.81
CA ILE A 14 -7.49 -3.29 17.91
C ILE A 14 -6.06 -3.56 18.41
N ARG A 15 -5.65 -4.83 18.49
CA ARG A 15 -4.28 -5.20 18.91
C ARG A 15 -3.25 -4.77 17.88
N PHE A 16 -3.60 -4.91 16.60
CA PHE A 16 -2.79 -4.50 15.46
C PHE A 16 -2.55 -2.99 15.44
N TYR A 17 -3.61 -2.21 15.68
CA TYR A 17 -3.54 -0.75 15.72
C TYR A 17 -2.64 -0.21 16.83
N ARG A 18 -2.34 -1.03 17.85
CA ARG A 18 -1.47 -0.67 18.97
C ARG A 18 0.03 -0.80 18.69
N GLN A 19 0.44 -1.26 17.49
CA GLN A 19 1.85 -1.36 17.07
C GLN A 19 2.16 -0.46 15.85
N PRO A 20 1.98 0.88 15.97
CA PRO A 20 2.06 1.79 14.83
C PRO A 20 3.45 1.86 14.19
N ASN A 21 4.55 1.76 14.95
CA ASN A 21 5.90 1.94 14.40
C ASN A 21 6.29 0.89 13.35
N ARG A 22 5.81 -0.35 13.50
CA ARG A 22 6.09 -1.43 12.54
C ARG A 22 5.28 -1.26 11.26
N VAL A 23 4.01 -0.88 11.41
CA VAL A 23 3.08 -0.64 10.29
C VAL A 23 3.51 0.58 9.47
N ILE A 24 3.92 1.65 10.16
CA ILE A 24 4.38 2.87 9.50
C ILE A 24 5.66 2.60 8.72
N GLY A 25 6.65 1.89 9.29
CA GLY A 25 7.90 1.56 8.57
C GLY A 25 7.67 0.68 7.34
N ALA A 26 6.75 -0.29 7.45
CA ALA A 26 6.34 -1.17 6.37
C ALA A 26 5.66 -0.45 5.20
N LEU A 27 4.88 0.59 5.49
CA LEU A 27 4.15 1.38 4.49
C LEU A 27 5.01 2.51 3.93
N LEU A 28 5.89 3.10 4.74
CA LEU A 28 6.76 4.22 4.32
C LEU A 28 7.68 3.80 3.19
N GLN A 29 8.32 2.63 3.30
CA GLN A 29 9.31 2.16 2.35
C GLN A 29 8.74 2.00 0.91
N PRO A 30 7.63 1.28 0.69
CA PRO A 30 7.01 1.19 -0.63
C PRO A 30 6.39 2.51 -1.09
N LEU A 31 5.85 3.36 -0.19
CA LEU A 31 5.33 4.67 -0.56
C LEU A 31 6.42 5.63 -1.04
N ILE A 32 7.58 5.66 -0.35
CA ILE A 32 8.73 6.47 -0.75
C ILE A 32 9.29 5.96 -2.08
N PHE A 33 9.42 4.65 -2.24
CA PHE A 33 9.84 4.05 -3.50
C PHE A 33 8.89 4.40 -4.65
N TRP A 34 7.58 4.31 -4.40
CA TRP A 34 6.56 4.69 -5.36
C TRP A 34 6.61 6.18 -5.71
N LEU A 35 6.73 7.07 -4.73
CA LEU A 35 6.77 8.51 -4.95
C LEU A 35 8.04 8.92 -5.68
N LEU A 36 9.20 8.34 -5.34
CA LEU A 36 10.47 8.59 -6.03
C LEU A 36 10.46 8.07 -7.47
N ILE A 37 9.98 6.84 -7.72
CA ILE A 37 9.90 6.28 -9.07
C ILE A 37 8.79 6.96 -9.89
N GLY A 38 7.63 7.18 -9.28
CA GLY A 38 6.48 7.82 -9.90
C GLY A 38 6.74 9.28 -10.27
N SER A 39 7.41 10.05 -9.42
CA SER A 39 7.81 11.44 -9.74
C SER A 39 9.04 11.53 -10.64
N GLY A 40 10.03 10.65 -10.45
CA GLY A 40 11.27 10.63 -11.24
C GLY A 40 11.06 10.17 -12.68
N LEU A 41 10.17 9.20 -12.92
CA LEU A 41 9.85 8.73 -14.26
C LEU A 41 8.79 9.59 -14.96
N ASN A 42 7.88 10.28 -14.25
CA ASN A 42 6.94 11.22 -14.87
C ASN A 42 7.68 12.37 -15.61
N ALA A 43 8.83 12.80 -15.07
CA ALA A 43 9.71 13.77 -15.73
C ALA A 43 10.39 13.23 -17.01
N SER A 44 10.46 11.91 -17.21
CA SER A 44 11.12 11.27 -18.37
C SER A 44 10.17 10.49 -19.29
N PHE A 45 8.92 10.25 -18.89
CA PHE A 45 7.92 9.52 -19.68
C PHE A 45 7.11 10.49 -20.55
N GLN A 46 7.66 10.85 -21.71
CA GLN A 46 6.87 11.27 -22.86
C GLN A 46 6.53 10.02 -23.68
N VAL A 47 5.41 9.36 -23.35
CA VAL A 47 4.86 8.30 -24.23
C VAL A 47 4.38 9.00 -25.49
N GLY A 48 5.01 8.69 -26.61
CA GLY A 48 4.64 9.25 -27.91
C GLY A 48 3.16 9.02 -28.22
N GLY A 49 2.39 10.10 -28.28
CA GLY A 49 1.17 10.16 -29.08
C GLY A 49 -0.18 10.22 -28.35
N SER A 50 -0.25 10.14 -27.02
CA SER A 50 -1.54 10.27 -26.31
C SER A 50 -1.38 11.04 -25.00
N SER A 51 -1.70 12.32 -25.05
CA SER A 51 -1.65 13.31 -23.97
C SER A 51 -2.69 13.12 -22.85
N ASP A 52 -3.55 12.09 -22.93
CA ASP A 52 -4.75 11.99 -22.10
C ASP A 52 -4.62 11.11 -20.85
N VAL A 53 -3.53 10.34 -20.68
CA VAL A 53 -3.34 9.51 -19.48
C VAL A 53 -2.02 9.86 -18.81
N SER A 54 -2.12 10.46 -17.62
CA SER A 54 -0.95 10.81 -16.82
C SER A 54 -0.22 9.53 -16.40
N TYR A 55 1.12 9.53 -16.43
CA TYR A 55 1.93 8.39 -15.96
C TYR A 55 1.60 8.01 -14.50
N LEU A 56 1.12 8.97 -13.69
CA LEU A 56 0.61 8.73 -12.35
C LEU A 56 -0.63 7.82 -12.32
N GLU A 57 -1.52 7.96 -13.30
CA GLU A 57 -2.73 7.14 -13.44
C GLU A 57 -2.41 5.71 -13.86
N TYR A 58 -1.45 5.54 -14.78
CA TYR A 58 -0.98 4.21 -15.18
C TYR A 58 -0.28 3.47 -14.02
N PHE A 59 0.45 4.21 -13.19
CA PHE A 59 1.22 3.63 -12.08
C PHE A 59 0.39 3.40 -10.81
N TYR A 60 -0.80 4.02 -10.70
CA TYR A 60 -1.75 3.89 -9.59
C TYR A 60 -2.13 2.44 -9.19
N PRO A 61 -2.50 1.52 -10.11
CA PRO A 61 -2.80 0.13 -9.74
C PRO A 61 -1.57 -0.63 -9.20
N GLY A 62 -0.36 -0.31 -9.67
CA GLY A 62 0.88 -0.91 -9.19
C GLY A 62 1.16 -0.59 -7.72
N VAL A 63 0.86 0.65 -7.31
CA VAL A 63 0.97 1.10 -5.91
C VAL A 63 0.00 0.36 -5.02
N LEU A 64 -1.25 0.24 -5.47
CA LEU A 64 -2.28 -0.43 -4.71
C LEU A 64 -1.88 -1.88 -4.43
N LEU A 65 -1.35 -2.58 -5.44
CA LEU A 65 -0.81 -3.93 -5.28
C LEU A 65 0.37 -3.96 -4.31
N MET A 66 1.30 -3.01 -4.40
CA MET A 66 2.43 -2.93 -3.47
C MET A 66 1.98 -2.68 -2.03
N ILE A 67 1.08 -1.72 -1.81
CA ILE A 67 0.51 -1.42 -0.49
C ILE A 67 -0.18 -2.65 0.07
N LEU A 68 -1.00 -3.35 -0.73
CA LEU A 68 -1.69 -4.57 -0.30
C LEU A 68 -0.73 -5.70 0.05
N LEU A 69 0.29 -5.95 -0.78
CA LEU A 69 1.30 -6.99 -0.53
C LEU A 69 2.07 -6.73 0.75
N PHE A 70 2.59 -5.51 0.92
CA PHE A 70 3.29 -5.13 2.14
C PHE A 70 2.35 -5.23 3.34
N THR A 71 1.14 -4.68 3.25
CA THR A 71 0.15 -4.77 4.33
C THR A 71 -0.16 -6.23 4.72
N SER A 72 -0.29 -7.14 3.75
CA SER A 72 -0.56 -8.56 3.99
C SER A 72 0.62 -9.31 4.64
N ILE A 73 1.86 -9.05 4.21
CA ILE A 73 3.07 -9.65 4.81
C ILE A 73 3.21 -9.22 6.27
N PHE A 74 3.09 -7.92 6.54
CA PHE A 74 3.16 -7.41 7.91
C PHE A 74 1.96 -7.84 8.75
N SER A 75 0.78 -8.01 8.13
CA SER A 75 -0.37 -8.62 8.79
C SER A 75 -0.09 -10.03 9.26
N THR A 76 0.60 -10.83 8.44
CA THR A 76 0.94 -12.23 8.74
C THR A 76 2.00 -12.34 9.83
N ILE A 77 3.01 -11.46 9.85
CA ILE A 77 4.08 -11.46 10.88
C ILE A 77 3.57 -11.05 12.27
N THR A 78 2.42 -10.37 12.33
CA THR A 78 1.86 -9.79 13.57
C THR A 78 0.86 -10.72 14.26
N ILE A 79 0.45 -11.82 13.60
CA ILE A 79 -0.33 -12.92 14.18
C ILE A 79 0.61 -13.87 14.95
#